data_AF-A0A7X3ME16-F1
#
_entry.id   AF-A0A7X3ME16-F1
#
_cell.length_a   1.000
_cell.length_b   1.000
_cell.length_c   1.000
_cell.angle_alpha   90.00
_cell.angle_beta   90.00
_cell.angle_gamma   90.00
#
_symmetry.space_group_name_H-M   'P 1'
#
loop_
_entity.id
_entity.type
_entity.pdbx_description
1 polymer ?
#
loop_
_entity_poly.entity_id
_entity_poly.type
_entity_poly.pdbx_seq_one_letter_code
_entity_poly.pdbx_strand_id
1 'polypeptide(L)'
;MMDKIIIDADLCIKMGGSNKYRYLYEVLPLVADEIYMHTYAYGEVMMPSSAVNQLRALVSEGKVCLVSESSLSCQVRATYDGAYYNLARVMLDPERPNKNRGEISSLAYAKAVGIPIFATDERELQPIIDKQLNTGIDDITCIRIVDIVVKAKNKEIEISRRVCKALWVIAGKNKEIFDKEIWPM
;
A
#
# COMPACT_ATOMS: atom_id res chain seq x y z
N MET A 1 8.15 -13.51 -0.40
CA MET A 1 6.82 -12.96 -0.71
C MET A 1 6.08 -12.75 0.60
N MET A 2 5.21 -11.75 0.69
CA MET A 2 4.41 -11.49 1.90
C MET A 2 3.06 -12.20 1.80
N ASP A 3 2.50 -12.63 2.93
CA ASP A 3 1.23 -13.37 2.90
C ASP A 3 0.06 -12.46 2.50
N LYS A 4 -0.14 -11.35 3.23
CA LYS A 4 -1.27 -10.42 3.01
C LYS A 4 -0.83 -8.98 3.06
N ILE A 5 -1.34 -8.18 2.14
CA ILE A 5 -1.08 -6.75 2.07
C ILE A 5 -2.33 -5.98 1.71
N ILE A 6 -2.51 -4.80 2.27
CA ILE A 6 -3.50 -3.82 1.80
C ILE A 6 -2.79 -2.58 1.28
N ILE A 7 -3.18 -2.11 0.09
CA ILE A 7 -2.47 -1.06 -0.63
C ILE A 7 -3.21 0.27 -0.60
N ASP A 8 -2.43 1.34 -0.53
CA ASP A 8 -2.90 2.70 -0.64
C ASP A 8 -3.00 3.20 -2.11
N ALA A 9 -3.80 4.24 -2.32
CA ALA A 9 -3.94 4.93 -3.60
C ALA A 9 -2.64 5.55 -4.09
N ASP A 10 -1.87 6.23 -3.22
CA ASP A 10 -0.66 6.95 -3.63
C ASP A 10 0.43 6.00 -4.12
N LEU A 11 0.53 4.82 -3.52
CA LEU A 11 1.41 3.75 -4.00
C LEU A 11 1.05 3.35 -5.44
N CYS A 12 -0.25 3.14 -5.71
CA CYS A 12 -0.75 2.77 -7.02
C CYS A 12 -0.46 3.86 -8.06
N ILE A 13 -0.68 5.13 -7.70
CA ILE A 13 -0.44 6.29 -8.57
C ILE A 13 1.05 6.41 -8.91
N LYS A 14 1.94 6.24 -7.92
CA LYS A 14 3.39 6.30 -8.12
C LYS A 14 3.90 5.17 -9.02
N MET A 15 3.60 3.92 -8.67
CA MET A 15 4.06 2.75 -9.44
C MET A 15 3.40 2.67 -10.83
N GLY A 16 2.13 3.03 -10.93
CA GLY A 16 1.35 2.97 -12.15
C GLY A 16 1.57 4.18 -13.07
N GLY A 17 2.26 5.22 -12.62
CA GLY A 17 2.36 6.50 -13.32
C GLY A 17 3.09 6.47 -14.66
N SER A 18 3.88 5.43 -14.93
CA SER A 18 4.62 5.31 -16.20
C SER A 18 3.71 4.85 -17.34
N ASN A 19 3.64 5.63 -18.42
CA ASN A 19 2.97 5.21 -19.66
C ASN A 19 3.77 4.15 -20.44
N LYS A 20 5.07 4.03 -20.19
CA LYS A 20 5.97 3.13 -20.93
C LYS A 20 6.10 1.76 -20.28
N TYR A 21 6.02 1.70 -18.96
CA TYR A 21 6.28 0.48 -18.19
C TYR A 21 5.14 0.22 -17.21
N ARG A 22 4.72 -1.03 -17.10
CA ARG A 22 3.57 -1.44 -16.28
C ARG A 22 4.01 -1.88 -14.89
N TYR A 23 4.78 -1.06 -14.18
CA TYR A 23 5.38 -1.47 -12.91
C TYR A 23 4.35 -1.84 -11.84
N LEU A 24 3.23 -1.12 -11.73
CA LEU A 24 2.17 -1.52 -10.80
C LEU A 24 1.66 -2.94 -11.11
N TYR A 25 1.36 -3.21 -12.38
CA TYR A 25 0.82 -4.50 -12.81
C TYR A 25 1.84 -5.65 -12.68
N GLU A 26 3.11 -5.40 -12.98
CA GLU A 26 4.17 -6.42 -13.01
C GLU A 26 4.75 -6.70 -11.63
N VAL A 27 4.91 -5.67 -10.79
CA VAL A 27 5.62 -5.78 -9.50
C VAL A 27 4.68 -6.19 -8.39
N LEU A 28 3.47 -5.62 -8.33
CA LEU A 28 2.60 -5.81 -7.18
C LEU A 28 2.27 -7.29 -6.90
N PRO A 29 1.94 -8.13 -7.91
CA PRO A 29 1.73 -9.57 -7.71
C PRO A 29 2.97 -10.37 -7.28
N LEU A 30 4.17 -9.79 -7.38
CA LEU A 30 5.41 -10.42 -6.90
C LEU A 30 5.65 -10.12 -5.42
N VAL A 31 5.00 -9.08 -4.87
CA VAL A 31 5.23 -8.61 -3.50
C VAL A 31 4.49 -9.47 -2.49
N ALA A 32 3.23 -9.83 -2.78
CA ALA A 32 2.38 -10.55 -1.84
C ALA A 32 1.44 -11.55 -2.53
N ASP A 33 1.04 -12.58 -1.78
CA ASP A 33 0.09 -13.61 -2.23
C ASP A 33 -1.34 -13.07 -2.28
N GLU A 34 -1.79 -12.41 -1.21
CA GLU A 34 -3.11 -11.78 -1.14
C GLU A 34 -2.98 -10.25 -1.08
N ILE A 35 -3.49 -9.57 -2.10
CA ILE A 35 -3.42 -8.11 -2.21
C ILE A 35 -4.84 -7.55 -2.11
N TYR A 36 -5.03 -6.66 -1.14
CA TYR A 36 -6.28 -6.00 -0.86
C TYR A 36 -6.20 -4.51 -1.19
N MET A 37 -7.33 -3.91 -1.54
CA MET A 37 -7.45 -2.46 -1.64
C MET A 37 -8.85 -2.04 -1.17
N HIS A 38 -8.92 -1.07 -0.26
CA HIS A 38 -10.22 -0.56 0.18
C HIS A 38 -10.91 0.18 -0.98
N THR A 39 -12.24 0.03 -1.11
CA THR A 39 -13.02 0.67 -2.20
C THR A 39 -12.87 2.19 -2.23
N TYR A 40 -12.76 2.85 -1.07
CA TYR A 40 -12.43 4.27 -0.97
C TYR A 40 -11.07 4.60 -1.60
N ALA A 41 -10.00 3.88 -1.24
CA ALA A 41 -8.67 4.09 -1.83
C ALA A 41 -8.69 3.78 -3.35
N TYR A 42 -9.41 2.74 -3.78
CA TYR A 42 -9.58 2.44 -5.20
C TYR A 42 -10.24 3.61 -5.95
N GLY A 43 -11.24 4.26 -5.35
CA GLY A 43 -11.92 5.43 -5.91
C GLY A 43 -11.06 6.71 -5.97
N GLU A 44 -9.95 6.77 -5.22
CA GLU A 44 -9.01 7.90 -5.25
C GLU A 44 -8.04 7.82 -6.44
N VAL A 45 -7.79 6.61 -6.97
CA VAL A 45 -6.94 6.40 -8.16
C VAL A 45 -7.69 6.78 -9.43
N MET A 46 -7.73 8.08 -9.71
CA MET A 46 -8.41 8.64 -10.88
C MET A 46 -7.45 9.04 -12.00
N MET A 47 -6.19 9.32 -11.65
CA MET A 47 -5.14 9.76 -12.56
C MET A 47 -3.77 9.31 -12.03
N PRO A 48 -2.77 9.11 -12.92
CA PRO A 48 -2.86 9.16 -14.38
C PRO A 48 -3.57 7.92 -14.95
N SER A 49 -4.04 8.00 -16.20
CA SER A 49 -4.77 6.90 -16.87
C SER A 49 -3.99 5.59 -16.94
N SER A 50 -2.66 5.65 -17.00
CA SER A 50 -1.77 4.48 -16.91
C SER A 50 -1.93 3.72 -15.59
N ALA A 51 -2.00 4.42 -14.46
CA ALA A 51 -2.22 3.81 -13.16
C ALA A 51 -3.62 3.21 -13.05
N VAL A 52 -4.64 3.96 -13.50
CA VAL A 52 -6.04 3.51 -13.53
C VAL A 52 -6.18 2.21 -14.34
N ASN A 53 -5.62 2.17 -15.54
CA ASN A 53 -5.74 1.00 -16.42
C ASN A 53 -5.01 -0.21 -15.86
N GLN A 54 -3.82 -0.03 -15.26
CA GLN A 54 -3.09 -1.10 -14.62
C GLN A 54 -3.84 -1.67 -13.40
N LEU A 55 -4.37 -0.79 -12.54
CA LEU A 55 -5.13 -1.19 -11.36
C LEU A 55 -6.44 -1.91 -11.73
N ARG A 56 -7.17 -1.39 -12.72
CA ARG A 56 -8.38 -2.06 -13.24
C ARG A 56 -8.08 -3.46 -13.76
N ALA A 57 -6.98 -3.64 -14.50
CA ALA A 57 -6.58 -4.95 -14.98
C ALA A 57 -6.30 -5.91 -13.80
N LEU A 58 -5.52 -5.47 -12.80
CA LEU A 58 -5.25 -6.25 -11.59
C LEU A 58 -6.53 -6.67 -10.86
N VAL A 59 -7.48 -5.76 -10.70
CA VAL A 59 -8.78 -6.06 -10.06
C VAL A 59 -9.60 -7.04 -10.92
N SER A 60 -9.71 -6.79 -12.23
CA SER A 60 -10.50 -7.64 -13.14
C SER A 60 -9.96 -9.06 -13.27
N GLU A 61 -8.65 -9.24 -13.08
CA GLU A 61 -7.97 -10.53 -13.10
C GLU A 61 -7.95 -11.21 -11.72
N GLY A 62 -8.54 -10.60 -10.69
CA GLY A 62 -8.57 -11.13 -9.33
C GLY A 62 -7.23 -11.06 -8.59
N LYS A 63 -6.24 -10.32 -9.10
CA LYS A 63 -4.93 -10.13 -8.47
C LYS A 63 -4.97 -9.11 -7.33
N VAL A 64 -5.95 -8.20 -7.35
CA VAL A 64 -6.25 -7.26 -6.27
C VAL A 64 -7.71 -7.42 -5.88
N CYS A 65 -7.95 -7.73 -4.61
CA CYS A 65 -9.28 -7.90 -4.04
C CYS A 65 -9.77 -6.56 -3.48
N LEU A 66 -10.90 -6.06 -4.00
CA LEU A 66 -11.55 -4.88 -3.46
C LEU A 66 -12.34 -5.24 -2.21
N VAL A 67 -12.11 -4.49 -1.13
CA VAL A 67 -12.74 -4.71 0.16
C VAL A 67 -13.45 -3.46 0.66
N SER A 68 -14.48 -3.67 1.47
CA SER A 68 -15.19 -2.59 2.15
C SER A 68 -15.68 -3.05 3.51
N GLU A 69 -15.91 -2.10 4.38
CA GLU A 69 -16.48 -2.30 5.69
C GLU A 69 -17.87 -2.98 5.65
N SER A 70 -18.58 -2.88 4.52
CA SER A 70 -19.90 -3.47 4.33
C SER A 70 -19.90 -4.99 4.19
N SER A 71 -18.75 -5.62 3.91
CA SER A 71 -18.63 -7.07 3.82
C SER A 71 -18.27 -7.73 5.16
N LEU A 72 -18.00 -6.95 6.21
CA LEU A 72 -17.57 -7.45 7.51
C LEU A 72 -18.74 -8.03 8.32
N SER A 73 -18.49 -9.10 9.06
CA SER A 73 -19.44 -9.60 10.05
C SER A 73 -19.60 -8.60 11.19
N CYS A 74 -20.69 -8.70 11.97
CA CYS A 74 -20.96 -7.78 13.07
C CYS A 74 -19.81 -7.72 14.09
N GLN A 75 -19.17 -8.85 14.42
CA GLN A 75 -18.03 -8.86 15.35
C GLN A 75 -16.80 -8.14 14.78
N VAL A 76 -16.43 -8.46 13.53
CA VAL A 76 -15.27 -7.85 12.87
C VAL A 76 -15.51 -6.35 12.63
N ARG A 77 -16.77 -5.99 12.35
CA ARG A 77 -17.18 -4.61 12.13
C ARG A 77 -16.99 -3.73 13.35
N ALA A 78 -17.19 -4.25 14.56
CA ALA A 78 -16.93 -3.48 15.79
C ALA A 78 -15.45 -3.10 15.92
N THR A 79 -14.53 -4.02 15.59
CA THR A 79 -13.09 -3.73 15.55
C THR A 79 -12.75 -2.69 14.49
N TYR A 80 -13.35 -2.81 13.30
CA TYR A 80 -13.20 -1.82 12.23
C TYR A 80 -13.64 -0.42 12.67
N ASP A 81 -14.86 -0.28 13.21
CA ASP A 81 -15.41 1.02 13.58
C ASP A 81 -14.59 1.67 14.71
N GLY A 82 -14.10 0.87 15.66
CA GLY A 82 -13.20 1.33 16.72
C GLY A 82 -11.85 1.81 16.18
N ALA A 83 -11.22 1.03 15.29
CA ALA A 83 -9.95 1.41 14.65
C ALA A 83 -10.11 2.67 13.78
N TYR A 84 -11.19 2.74 12.99
CA TYR A 84 -11.53 3.89 12.17
C TYR A 84 -11.69 5.14 13.04
N TYR A 85 -12.46 5.06 14.12
CA TYR A 85 -12.68 6.19 15.02
C TYR A 85 -11.39 6.71 15.64
N ASN A 86 -10.50 5.82 16.09
CA ASN A 86 -9.21 6.20 16.67
C ASN A 86 -8.31 6.93 15.67
N LEU A 87 -8.19 6.40 14.45
CA LEU A 87 -7.42 7.02 13.38
C LEU A 87 -8.02 8.36 12.94
N ALA A 88 -9.34 8.40 12.75
CA ALA A 88 -10.06 9.58 12.27
C ALA A 88 -9.81 10.81 13.16
N ARG A 89 -9.68 10.63 14.47
CA ARG A 89 -9.40 11.72 15.42
C ARG A 89 -8.02 12.36 15.24
N VAL A 90 -7.08 11.64 14.64
CA VAL A 90 -5.69 12.09 14.48
C VAL A 90 -5.38 12.45 13.03
N MET A 91 -5.98 11.73 12.08
CA MET A 91 -5.64 11.81 10.66
C MET A 91 -6.62 12.61 9.80
N LEU A 92 -7.85 12.84 10.26
CA LEU A 92 -8.78 13.69 9.51
C LEU A 92 -8.52 15.16 9.78
N ASP A 93 -8.34 15.89 8.70
CA ASP A 93 -8.35 17.35 8.70
C ASP A 93 -9.81 17.84 8.69
N PRO A 94 -10.26 18.62 9.70
CA PRO A 94 -11.62 19.16 9.73
C PRO A 94 -11.98 20.03 8.52
N GLU A 95 -10.99 20.67 7.90
CA GLU A 95 -11.19 21.49 6.69
C GLU A 95 -11.23 20.65 5.42
N ARG A 96 -10.73 19.40 5.47
CA ARG A 96 -10.67 18.45 4.36
C ARG A 96 -11.06 17.05 4.82
N PRO A 97 -12.32 16.81 5.21
CA PRO A 97 -12.75 15.56 5.85
C PRO A 97 -12.69 14.33 4.92
N ASN A 98 -12.58 14.55 3.61
CA ASN A 98 -12.39 13.46 2.64
C ASN A 98 -10.92 13.14 2.38
N LYS A 99 -9.99 13.99 2.83
CA LYS A 99 -8.55 13.75 2.74
C LYS A 99 -8.20 12.62 3.71
N ASN A 100 -7.44 11.62 3.25
CA ASN A 100 -7.02 10.42 3.99
C ASN A 100 -8.12 9.41 4.29
N ARG A 101 -9.32 9.55 3.70
CA ARG A 101 -10.41 8.58 3.92
C ARG A 101 -10.04 7.20 3.42
N GLY A 102 -9.41 7.09 2.24
CA GLY A 102 -8.87 5.84 1.71
C GLY A 102 -7.90 5.17 2.67
N GLU A 103 -6.92 5.91 3.19
CA GLU A 103 -5.91 5.41 4.13
C GLU A 103 -6.53 4.94 5.45
N ILE A 104 -7.35 5.78 6.09
CA ILE A 104 -7.98 5.44 7.38
C ILE A 104 -8.86 4.20 7.25
N SER A 105 -9.67 4.12 6.19
CA SER A 105 -10.53 2.96 5.94
C SER A 105 -9.71 1.71 5.67
N SER A 106 -8.61 1.83 4.92
CA SER A 106 -7.71 0.71 4.64
C SER A 106 -7.03 0.18 5.91
N LEU A 107 -6.50 1.07 6.76
CA LEU A 107 -5.87 0.69 8.02
C LEU A 107 -6.86 0.08 9.01
N ALA A 108 -8.06 0.66 9.12
CA ALA A 108 -9.12 0.11 9.97
C ALA A 108 -9.55 -1.28 9.51
N TYR A 109 -9.68 -1.48 8.18
CA TYR A 109 -9.97 -2.79 7.61
C TYR A 109 -8.85 -3.78 7.91
N ALA A 110 -7.60 -3.39 7.64
CA ALA A 110 -6.44 -4.22 7.90
C ALA A 110 -6.39 -4.70 9.35
N LYS A 111 -6.67 -3.80 10.30
CA LYS A 111 -6.72 -4.14 11.72
C LYS A 111 -7.83 -5.12 12.05
N ALA A 112 -9.01 -4.91 11.49
CA ALA A 112 -10.18 -5.73 11.79
C ALA A 112 -10.03 -7.18 11.28
N VAL A 113 -9.35 -7.38 10.15
CA VAL A 113 -9.21 -8.71 9.51
C VAL A 113 -7.82 -9.34 9.64
N GLY A 114 -6.89 -8.69 10.36
CA GLY A 114 -5.53 -9.19 10.58
C GLY A 114 -4.65 -9.16 9.32
N ILE A 115 -4.71 -8.10 8.52
CA ILE A 115 -3.75 -7.88 7.43
C ILE A 115 -2.53 -7.16 8.01
N PRO A 116 -1.33 -7.78 8.04
CA PRO A 116 -0.19 -7.27 8.78
C PRO A 116 0.59 -6.18 8.03
N ILE A 117 0.39 -6.02 6.72
CA ILE A 117 1.15 -5.08 5.91
C ILE A 117 0.25 -4.03 5.27
N PHE A 118 0.59 -2.76 5.45
CA PHE A 118 0.01 -1.63 4.73
C PHE A 118 1.03 -1.04 3.75
N ALA A 119 0.72 -1.04 2.46
CA ALA A 119 1.62 -0.51 1.45
C ALA A 119 1.29 0.97 1.17
N THR A 120 2.17 1.86 1.57
CA THR A 120 2.05 3.32 1.40
C THR A 120 3.39 3.91 1.00
N ASP A 121 3.43 5.14 0.52
CA ASP A 121 4.70 5.89 0.37
C ASP A 121 4.82 7.04 1.40
N GLU A 122 3.88 7.15 2.35
CA GLU A 122 3.92 8.09 3.47
C GLU A 122 4.90 7.60 4.55
N ARG A 123 5.86 8.44 4.95
CA ARG A 123 6.89 8.09 5.95
C ARG A 123 6.40 8.20 7.38
N GLU A 124 5.52 9.15 7.64
CA GLU A 124 5.10 9.52 8.99
C GLU A 124 3.93 8.67 9.50
N LEU A 125 3.47 7.69 8.70
CA LEU A 125 2.30 6.89 9.04
C LEU A 125 2.59 5.79 10.06
N GLN A 126 3.78 5.15 10.03
CA GLN A 126 4.10 4.07 10.96
C GLN A 126 3.99 4.50 12.43
N PRO A 127 4.55 5.65 12.88
CA PRO A 127 4.39 6.08 14.26
C PRO A 127 2.93 6.32 14.68
N ILE A 128 2.06 6.72 13.74
CA ILE A 128 0.63 6.90 14.01
C ILE A 128 -0.03 5.53 14.21
N ILE A 129 0.25 4.57 13.32
CA ILE A 129 -0.24 3.19 13.43
C ILE A 129 0.23 2.58 14.75
N ASP A 130 1.51 2.75 15.10
CA ASP A 130 2.07 2.21 16.34
C ASP A 130 1.35 2.74 17.58
N LYS A 131 0.97 4.02 17.57
CA LYS A 131 0.30 4.66 18.70
C LYS A 131 -1.20 4.37 18.76
N GLN A 132 -1.86 4.20 17.61
CA GLN A 132 -3.33 4.12 17.53
C GLN A 132 -3.87 2.69 17.36
N LEU A 133 -3.10 1.80 16.72
CA LEU A 133 -3.56 0.48 16.29
C LEU A 133 -2.70 -0.67 16.79
N ASN A 134 -1.37 -0.51 16.86
CA ASN A 134 -0.50 -1.62 17.25
C ASN A 134 -0.51 -1.78 18.77
N THR A 135 -0.83 -2.99 19.20
CA THR A 135 -0.99 -3.34 20.61
C THR A 135 -0.25 -4.64 20.94
N GLY A 136 0.52 -5.20 20.00
CA GLY A 136 1.13 -6.53 20.08
C GLY A 136 0.25 -7.66 19.53
N ILE A 137 -0.93 -7.35 18.99
CA ILE A 137 -1.88 -8.31 18.42
C ILE A 137 -2.34 -7.74 17.09
N ASP A 138 -2.20 -8.50 16.00
CA ASP A 138 -2.55 -8.06 14.64
C ASP A 138 -1.97 -6.68 14.32
N ASP A 139 -0.68 -6.52 14.59
CA ASP A 139 0.04 -5.28 14.37
C ASP A 139 0.29 -5.08 12.87
N ILE A 140 0.22 -3.82 12.45
CA ILE A 140 0.36 -3.41 11.06
C ILE A 140 1.72 -2.74 10.88
N THR A 141 2.45 -3.19 9.86
CA THR A 141 3.71 -2.58 9.43
C THR A 141 3.53 -1.97 8.05
N CYS A 142 3.99 -0.73 7.89
CA CYS A 142 4.07 -0.06 6.61
C CYS A 142 5.23 -0.61 5.78
N ILE A 143 4.98 -0.84 4.50
CA ILE A 143 6.03 -0.99 3.51
C ILE A 143 5.92 0.10 2.47
N ARG A 144 7.07 0.62 2.02
CA ARG A 144 7.15 1.58 0.92
C ARG A 144 7.86 0.95 -0.28
N ILE A 145 7.85 1.68 -1.39
CA ILE A 145 8.55 1.26 -2.63
C ILE A 145 10.04 0.99 -2.35
N VAL A 146 10.67 1.79 -1.49
CA VAL A 146 12.08 1.58 -1.09
C VAL A 146 12.29 0.27 -0.33
N ASP A 147 11.31 -0.15 0.47
CA ASP A 147 11.40 -1.36 1.28
C ASP A 147 11.22 -2.59 0.36
N ILE A 148 10.37 -2.52 -0.67
CA ILE A 148 10.28 -3.52 -1.75
C ILE A 148 11.64 -3.70 -2.46
N VAL A 149 12.33 -2.59 -2.76
CA VAL A 149 13.66 -2.62 -3.39
C VAL A 149 14.69 -3.32 -2.49
N VAL A 150 14.70 -3.02 -1.20
CA VAL A 150 15.60 -3.66 -0.23
C VAL A 150 15.30 -5.16 -0.11
N LYS A 151 14.03 -5.54 -0.05
CA LYS A 151 13.61 -6.96 -0.03
C LYS A 151 14.04 -7.71 -1.28
N ALA A 152 13.90 -7.09 -2.45
CA ALA A 152 14.38 -7.67 -3.70
C ALA A 152 15.91 -7.85 -3.72
N LYS A 153 16.67 -6.86 -3.22
CA LYS A 153 18.13 -6.98 -3.06
C LYS A 153 18.50 -8.16 -2.17
N ASN A 154 17.77 -8.35 -1.07
CA ASN A 154 17.97 -9.43 -0.13
C ASN A 154 17.46 -10.79 -0.64
N LYS A 155 16.95 -10.85 -1.88
CA LYS A 155 16.36 -12.05 -2.50
C LYS A 155 15.11 -12.58 -1.79
N GLU A 156 14.42 -11.73 -1.04
CA GLU A 156 13.12 -12.06 -0.41
C GLU A 156 11.96 -11.99 -1.41
N ILE A 157 12.16 -11.23 -2.50
CA ILE A 157 11.22 -11.02 -3.60
C ILE A 157 12.00 -11.10 -4.92
N GLU A 158 11.49 -11.84 -5.90
CA GLU A 158 12.16 -12.03 -7.18
C GLU A 158 11.85 -10.88 -8.16
N ILE A 159 12.54 -9.75 -8.00
CA ILE A 159 12.48 -8.61 -8.92
C ILE A 159 13.88 -8.30 -9.42
N SER A 160 14.03 -8.11 -10.74
CA SER A 160 15.33 -7.80 -11.32
C SER A 160 15.88 -6.47 -10.80
N ARG A 161 17.21 -6.38 -10.63
CA ARG A 161 17.90 -5.14 -10.24
C ARG A 161 17.51 -3.95 -11.13
N ARG A 162 17.30 -4.18 -12.44
CA ARG A 162 16.89 -3.16 -13.40
C ARG A 162 15.51 -2.57 -13.05
N VAL A 163 14.54 -3.42 -12.69
CA VAL A 163 13.21 -2.99 -12.25
C VAL A 163 13.31 -2.30 -10.89
N CYS A 164 14.06 -2.84 -9.92
CA CYS A 164 14.28 -2.21 -8.62
C CYS A 164 14.89 -0.81 -8.74
N LYS A 165 15.83 -0.62 -9.67
CA LYS A 165 16.41 0.70 -9.96
C LYS A 165 15.37 1.69 -10.46
N ALA A 166 14.43 1.25 -11.30
CA ALA A 166 13.34 2.10 -11.76
C ALA A 166 12.36 2.45 -10.62
N LEU A 167 11.99 1.46 -9.80
CA LEU A 167 11.16 1.67 -8.60
C LEU A 167 11.81 2.66 -7.63
N TRP A 168 13.13 2.57 -7.43
CA TRP A 168 13.88 3.51 -6.59
C TRP A 168 13.74 4.96 -7.08
N VAL A 169 13.87 5.19 -8.39
CA VAL A 169 13.69 6.53 -8.98
C VAL A 169 12.24 6.98 -8.90
N ILE A 170 11.26 6.08 -9.09
CA ILE A 170 9.83 6.36 -8.93
C ILE A 170 9.50 6.80 -7.50
N ALA A 171 10.17 6.23 -6.50
CA ALA A 171 10.09 6.65 -5.10
C ALA A 171 10.79 8.01 -4.81
N GLY A 172 11.15 8.76 -5.86
CA GLY A 172 11.80 10.06 -5.76
C GLY A 172 13.25 10.02 -5.27
N LYS A 173 13.92 8.86 -5.36
CA LYS A 173 15.30 8.70 -4.86
C LYS A 173 16.35 8.88 -5.95
N ASN A 174 17.55 9.26 -5.53
CA ASN A 174 18.66 9.50 -6.45
C ASN A 174 19.18 8.17 -7.04
N LYS A 175 19.25 8.12 -8.38
CA LYS A 175 19.74 6.97 -9.17
C LYS A 175 21.20 6.61 -8.86
N GLU A 176 22.07 7.59 -8.63
CA GLU A 176 23.48 7.32 -8.33
C GLU A 176 23.66 6.64 -6.98
N ILE A 177 22.87 7.04 -5.97
CA ILE A 177 22.86 6.38 -4.66
C ILE A 177 22.46 4.92 -4.81
N PHE A 178 21.50 4.62 -5.72
CA PHE A 178 21.15 3.23 -6.00
C PHE A 178 22.34 2.41 -6.49
N ASP A 179 23.08 2.94 -7.46
CA ASP A 179 24.21 2.23 -8.08
C ASP A 179 25.45 2.15 -7.17
N LYS A 180 25.66 3.12 -6.28
CA LYS A 180 26.86 3.19 -5.44
C LYS A 180 26.68 2.52 -4.07
N GLU A 181 25.48 2.58 -3.50
CA GLU A 181 25.26 2.22 -2.09
C GLU A 181 24.16 1.16 -1.91
N ILE A 182 23.01 1.34 -2.58
CA ILE A 182 21.85 0.46 -2.33
C ILE A 182 22.04 -0.89 -2.98
N TRP A 183 22.35 -0.95 -4.28
CA TRP A 183 22.58 -2.20 -4.98
C TRP A 183 23.71 -2.04 -6.01
N PRO A 184 24.98 -2.08 -5.56
CA PRO A 184 26.14 -2.00 -6.45
C PRO A 184 26.16 -3.11 -7.50
N MET A 185 26.84 -2.85 -8.62
CA MET A 185 27.17 -3.86 -9.63
C MET A 185 28.46 -4.57 -9.25
#